data_AF-A0A7C6WRH6-F1
#
_entry.id   AF-A0A7C6WRH6-F1
#
_cell.length_a   1.000
_cell.length_b   1.000
_cell.length_c   1.000
_cell.angle_alpha   90.00
_cell.angle_beta   90.00
_cell.angle_gamma   90.00
#
_symmetry.space_group_name_H-M   'P 1'
#
loop_
_entity.id
_entity.type
_entity.pdbx_description
1 polymer ?
#
loop_
_entity_poly.entity_id
_entity_poly.type
_entity_poly.pdbx_seq_one_letter_code
_entity_poly.pdbx_strand_id
1 'polypeptide(L)'
;PALLLAALAGALAGLCTGLIHVKLKVRDLFSGIIMMTALYSINLRITGGLSLLTLDRKSPTLFRNNAVADALPRQLSVLIIALFIVMALKLLLDAFLKTRAGYLLRATGDNKNVVTALARDEGNIKIAGLMLANALVAMAGAIFCQQQRLFEVSMGTGMMVLGLASVMIGINLFKRMEFVKNTTAVIVGAIIYKICYAFAISCGLQPSDLKLVTSLLFLGVLSAGLLRKGGKQHADA
;
A
#
# COMPACT_ATOMS: atom_id res chain seq x y z
N PRO A 1 -18.89 -3.24 8.52
CA PRO A 1 -18.43 -2.32 9.58
C PRO A 1 -16.91 -2.36 9.84
N ALA A 2 -16.29 -3.54 9.97
CA ALA A 2 -14.88 -3.68 10.31
C ALA A 2 -13.91 -2.93 9.37
N LEU A 3 -14.15 -2.95 8.04
CA LEU A 3 -13.33 -2.22 7.08
C LEU A 3 -13.37 -0.69 7.26
N LEU A 4 -14.55 -0.13 7.57
CA LEU A 4 -14.71 1.30 7.79
C LEU A 4 -14.01 1.74 9.08
N LEU A 5 -14.15 0.96 10.15
CA LEU A 5 -13.45 1.20 11.41
C LEU A 5 -11.94 1.09 11.24
N ALA A 6 -11.46 0.11 10.47
CA ALA A 6 -10.04 -0.02 10.15
C ALA A 6 -9.52 1.18 9.35
N ALA A 7 -10.27 1.65 8.35
CA ALA A 7 -9.91 2.83 7.57
C ALA A 7 -9.88 4.10 8.42
N LEU A 8 -10.83 4.28 9.35
CA LEU A 8 -10.85 5.41 10.29
C LEU A 8 -9.68 5.35 11.27
N ALA A 9 -9.39 4.18 11.85
CA ALA A 9 -8.23 3.99 12.72
C ALA A 9 -6.92 4.27 11.96
N GLY A 10 -6.81 3.83 10.71
CA GLY A 10 -5.71 4.15 9.81
C GLY A 10 -5.60 5.64 9.52
N ALA A 11 -6.72 6.32 9.25
CA ALA A 11 -6.75 7.76 9.04
C ALA A 11 -6.27 8.53 10.28
N LEU A 12 -6.70 8.11 11.48
CA LEU A 12 -6.24 8.70 12.74
C LEU A 12 -4.74 8.46 12.97
N ALA A 13 -4.24 7.26 12.68
CA ALA A 13 -2.81 6.99 12.71
C ALA A 13 -2.02 7.88 11.72
N GLY A 14 -2.59 8.09 10.52
CA GLY A 14 -2.01 9.01 9.52
C GLY A 14 -2.06 10.46 9.94
N LEU A 15 -3.11 10.89 10.65
CA LEU A 15 -3.20 12.22 11.25
C LEU A 15 -2.09 12.40 12.30
N CYS A 16 -1.92 11.44 13.22
CA CYS A 16 -0.85 11.49 14.22
C CYS A 16 0.53 11.54 13.55
N THR A 17 0.77 10.70 12.53
CA THR A 17 2.02 10.72 11.76
C THR A 17 2.23 12.07 11.09
N GLY A 18 1.19 12.63 10.47
CA GLY A 18 1.25 13.94 9.85
C GLY A 18 1.52 15.07 10.84
N LEU A 19 0.92 15.02 12.04
CA LEU A 19 1.17 16.00 13.09
C LEU A 19 2.62 15.94 13.59
N ILE A 20 3.17 14.74 13.77
CA ILE A 20 4.58 14.55 14.17
C ILE A 20 5.52 15.10 13.09
N HIS A 21 5.27 14.77 11.81
CA HIS A 21 6.11 15.27 10.74
C HIS A 21 5.98 16.80 10.54
N VAL A 22 4.75 17.30 10.40
CA VAL A 22 4.48 18.67 9.96
C VAL A 22 4.59 19.67 11.11
N LYS A 23 3.99 19.38 12.28
CA LYS A 23 3.98 20.32 13.40
C LYS A 23 5.22 20.20 14.27
N LEU A 24 5.66 18.98 14.58
CA LEU A 24 6.87 18.76 15.39
C LEU A 24 8.17 18.81 14.54
N LYS A 25 8.06 18.98 13.22
CA LYS A 25 9.18 19.09 12.28
C LYS A 25 10.16 17.90 12.35
N VAL A 26 9.65 16.72 12.71
CA VAL A 26 10.43 15.48 12.72
C VAL A 26 10.61 14.99 11.28
N ARG A 27 11.78 14.47 10.92
CA ARG A 27 12.00 13.90 9.57
C ARG A 27 10.99 12.79 9.29
N ASP A 28 10.51 12.72 8.05
CA ASP A 28 9.47 11.79 7.61
C ASP A 28 9.69 10.34 8.06
N LEU A 29 10.92 9.84 7.87
CA LEU A 29 11.28 8.47 8.22
C LEU A 29 11.13 8.19 9.73
N PHE A 30 11.58 9.12 10.58
CA PHE A 30 11.47 8.96 12.03
C PHE A 30 10.01 9.04 12.48
N SER A 31 9.20 9.93 11.88
CA SER A 31 7.77 10.00 12.17
C SER A 31 7.07 8.66 11.90
N GLY A 32 7.42 8.00 10.79
CA GLY A 32 6.91 6.67 10.46
C GLY A 32 7.33 5.59 11.47
N ILE A 33 8.61 5.56 11.86
CA ILE A 33 9.15 4.58 12.82
C ILE A 33 8.50 4.74 14.21
N ILE A 34 8.30 5.99 14.66
CA ILE A 34 7.64 6.29 15.94
C ILE A 34 6.19 5.75 15.91
N MET A 35 5.43 6.07 14.85
CA MET A 35 4.05 5.61 14.75
C MET A 35 3.96 4.09 14.63
N MET A 36 4.84 3.45 13.85
CA MET A 36 4.88 2.00 13.70
C MET A 36 5.12 1.31 15.05
N THR A 37 6.07 1.81 15.85
CA THR A 37 6.38 1.29 17.18
C THR A 37 5.20 1.48 18.16
N ALA A 38 4.53 2.63 18.10
CA ALA A 38 3.35 2.90 18.91
C ALA A 38 2.19 1.96 18.55
N LEU A 39 1.88 1.81 17.26
CA LEU A 39 0.82 0.92 16.78
C LEU A 39 1.12 -0.55 17.08
N TYR A 40 2.38 -0.98 16.99
CA TYR A 40 2.79 -2.32 17.40
C TYR A 40 2.38 -2.61 18.85
N SER A 41 2.68 -1.68 19.76
CA SER A 41 2.34 -1.80 21.18
C SER A 41 0.83 -1.76 21.44
N ILE A 42 0.10 -0.88 20.73
CA ILE A 42 -1.36 -0.79 20.82
C ILE A 42 -2.01 -2.09 20.35
N ASN A 43 -1.57 -2.64 19.22
CA ASN A 43 -2.08 -3.89 18.69
C ASN A 43 -1.90 -5.04 19.69
N LEU A 44 -0.72 -5.16 20.32
CA LEU A 44 -0.48 -6.17 21.36
C LEU A 44 -1.43 -6.00 22.55
N ARG A 45 -1.66 -4.75 23.01
CA ARG A 45 -2.62 -4.49 24.09
C ARG A 45 -4.05 -4.89 23.72
N ILE A 46 -4.49 -4.60 22.49
CA ILE A 46 -5.82 -4.98 21.99
C ILE A 46 -5.96 -6.51 21.96
N THR A 47 -4.89 -7.23 21.61
CA THR A 47 -4.88 -8.70 21.55
C THR A 47 -4.59 -9.38 22.89
N GLY A 48 -4.53 -8.65 24.01
CA GLY A 48 -4.22 -9.23 25.32
C GLY A 48 -2.80 -9.77 25.45
N GLY A 49 -1.85 -9.24 24.68
CA GLY A 49 -0.44 -9.65 24.65
C GLY A 49 -0.11 -10.74 23.61
N LEU A 50 -1.10 -11.29 22.91
CA LEU A 50 -0.89 -12.33 21.91
C LEU A 50 -0.32 -11.76 20.61
N SER A 51 0.89 -12.18 20.23
CA SER A 51 1.48 -11.82 18.94
C SER A 51 0.82 -12.52 17.75
N LEU A 52 0.09 -13.61 18.01
CA LEU A 52 -0.65 -14.44 17.06
C LEU A 52 -2.05 -14.71 17.60
N LEU A 53 -3.06 -14.32 16.82
CA LEU A 53 -4.47 -14.54 17.15
C LEU A 53 -5.19 -15.15 15.94
N THR A 54 -5.81 -16.30 16.12
CA THR A 54 -6.63 -16.92 15.07
C THR A 54 -8.07 -16.42 15.16
N LEU A 55 -8.65 -16.02 14.03
CA LEU A 55 -10.04 -15.61 13.96
C LEU A 55 -10.94 -16.85 13.89
N ASP A 56 -12.03 -16.83 14.67
CA ASP A 56 -12.95 -17.97 14.76
C ASP A 56 -13.53 -18.33 13.38
N ARG A 57 -13.63 -19.64 13.10
CA ARG A 57 -14.09 -20.15 11.80
C ARG A 57 -15.56 -19.86 11.53
N LYS A 58 -16.37 -19.63 12.57
CA LYS A 58 -17.79 -19.29 12.46
C LYS A 58 -18.01 -17.80 12.22
N SER A 59 -17.04 -16.95 12.52
CA SER A 59 -17.18 -15.51 12.33
C SER A 59 -17.39 -15.14 10.85
N PRO A 60 -18.34 -14.25 10.53
CA PRO A 60 -18.54 -13.75 9.18
C PRO A 60 -17.33 -12.92 8.76
N THR A 61 -16.66 -13.36 7.69
CA THR A 61 -15.53 -12.67 7.08
C THR A 61 -15.93 -12.20 5.70
N LEU A 62 -15.23 -11.20 5.14
CA LEU A 62 -15.54 -10.71 3.80
C LEU A 62 -15.56 -11.81 2.73
N PHE A 63 -14.77 -12.85 2.93
CA PHE A 63 -14.55 -13.93 1.95
C PHE A 63 -15.28 -15.24 2.27
N ARG A 64 -15.84 -15.40 3.48
CA ARG A 64 -16.45 -16.66 3.95
C ARG A 64 -17.53 -16.40 5.00
N ASN A 65 -18.57 -17.24 4.99
CA ASN A 65 -19.73 -17.19 5.89
C ASN A 65 -20.59 -15.92 5.73
N ASN A 66 -20.74 -15.45 4.48
CA ASN A 66 -21.58 -14.32 4.12
C ASN A 66 -22.42 -14.70 2.89
N ALA A 67 -23.67 -14.22 2.79
CA ALA A 67 -24.58 -14.51 1.68
C ALA A 67 -23.97 -14.25 0.28
N VAL A 68 -23.11 -13.23 0.18
CA VAL A 68 -22.39 -12.89 -1.07
C VAL A 68 -21.29 -13.89 -1.42
N ALA A 69 -20.61 -14.43 -0.41
CA ALA A 69 -19.54 -15.42 -0.60
C ALA A 69 -20.09 -16.82 -0.87
N ASP A 70 -21.28 -17.14 -0.33
CA ASP A 70 -21.96 -18.42 -0.54
C ASP A 70 -22.64 -18.52 -1.91
N ALA A 71 -22.98 -17.37 -2.53
CA ALA A 71 -23.50 -17.30 -3.90
C ALA A 71 -22.41 -17.49 -4.99
N LEU A 72 -21.13 -17.44 -4.61
CA LEU A 72 -19.99 -17.52 -5.54
C LEU A 72 -19.27 -18.88 -5.44
N PRO A 73 -18.64 -19.36 -6.53
CA PRO A 73 -17.81 -20.55 -6.48
C PRO A 73 -16.68 -20.38 -5.45
N ARG A 74 -16.52 -21.32 -4.51
CA ARG A 74 -15.56 -21.21 -3.38
C ARG A 74 -14.11 -20.94 -3.80
N GLN A 75 -13.72 -21.35 -5.00
CA GLN A 75 -12.36 -21.15 -5.54
C GLN A 75 -12.17 -19.74 -6.11
N LEU A 76 -13.23 -19.12 -6.62
CA LEU A 76 -13.21 -17.81 -7.28
C LEU A 76 -13.70 -16.67 -6.38
N SER A 77 -14.38 -16.99 -5.27
CA SER A 77 -14.96 -15.99 -4.37
C SER A 77 -13.93 -14.99 -3.86
N VAL A 78 -12.73 -15.46 -3.47
CA VAL A 78 -11.64 -14.60 -3.02
C VAL A 78 -11.18 -13.66 -4.13
N LEU A 79 -10.99 -14.17 -5.35
CA LEU A 79 -10.55 -13.38 -6.50
C LEU A 79 -11.57 -12.32 -6.86
N ILE A 80 -12.85 -12.69 -6.97
CA ILE A 80 -13.94 -11.80 -7.38
C ILE A 80 -14.13 -10.68 -6.36
N ILE A 81 -14.17 -11.02 -5.06
CA ILE A 81 -14.35 -10.04 -3.98
C ILE A 81 -13.14 -9.10 -3.89
N ALA A 82 -11.92 -9.63 -3.96
CA ALA A 82 -10.71 -8.82 -3.94
C ALA A 82 -10.64 -7.88 -5.16
N LEU A 83 -10.95 -8.38 -6.35
CA LEU A 83 -10.99 -7.58 -7.58
C LEU A 83 -12.02 -6.46 -7.48
N PHE A 84 -13.23 -6.76 -6.99
CA PHE A 84 -14.27 -5.76 -6.78
C PHE A 84 -13.79 -4.64 -5.84
N ILE A 85 -13.18 -5.00 -4.70
CA ILE A 85 -12.68 -4.01 -3.74
C ILE A 85 -11.55 -3.18 -4.33
N VAL A 86 -10.58 -3.79 -4.99
CA VAL A 86 -9.46 -3.07 -5.64
C VAL A 86 -10.01 -2.11 -6.70
N MET A 87 -10.98 -2.55 -7.51
CA MET A 87 -11.60 -1.70 -8.52
C MET A 87 -12.41 -0.55 -7.91
N ALA A 88 -13.17 -0.81 -6.83
CA ALA A 88 -13.89 0.23 -6.11
C ALA A 88 -12.92 1.28 -5.52
N LEU A 89 -11.86 0.84 -4.83
CA LEU A 89 -10.83 1.73 -4.27
C LEU A 89 -10.09 2.51 -5.35
N LYS A 90 -9.78 1.87 -6.48
CA LYS A 90 -9.17 2.52 -7.64
C LYS A 90 -10.07 3.62 -8.19
N LEU A 91 -11.36 3.35 -8.39
CA LEU A 91 -12.30 4.34 -8.91
C LEU A 91 -12.47 5.51 -7.94
N LEU A 92 -12.58 5.25 -6.64
CA LEU A 92 -12.66 6.28 -5.61
C LEU A 92 -11.39 7.13 -5.57
N LEU A 93 -10.21 6.52 -5.62
CA LEU A 93 -8.94 7.23 -5.63
C LEU A 93 -8.76 8.06 -6.91
N ASP A 94 -9.11 7.50 -8.07
CA ASP A 94 -9.08 8.23 -9.35
C ASP A 94 -10.03 9.43 -9.34
N ALA A 95 -11.22 9.29 -8.75
CA ALA A 95 -12.17 10.38 -8.59
C ALA A 95 -11.63 11.46 -7.64
N PHE A 96 -11.11 11.06 -6.49
CA PHE A 96 -10.48 11.98 -5.52
C PHE A 96 -9.31 12.75 -6.15
N LEU A 97 -8.44 12.07 -6.90
CA LEU A 97 -7.27 12.68 -7.54
C LEU A 97 -7.63 13.66 -8.68
N LYS A 98 -8.88 13.65 -9.15
CA LYS A 98 -9.42 14.65 -10.10
C LYS A 98 -10.04 15.87 -9.40
N THR A 99 -10.19 15.85 -8.07
CA THR A 99 -10.70 17.00 -7.32
C THR A 99 -9.61 18.05 -7.11
N ARG A 100 -9.99 19.28 -6.73
CA ARG A 100 -9.05 20.37 -6.38
C ARG A 100 -8.07 19.94 -5.28
N ALA A 101 -8.56 19.24 -4.26
CA ALA A 101 -7.72 18.69 -3.18
C ALA A 101 -6.73 17.64 -3.70
N GLY A 102 -7.15 16.78 -4.63
CA GLY A 102 -6.29 15.80 -5.29
C GLY A 102 -5.19 16.43 -6.15
N TYR A 103 -5.50 17.49 -6.90
CA TYR A 103 -4.49 18.24 -7.66
C TYR A 103 -3.48 18.94 -6.76
N LEU A 104 -3.95 19.56 -5.67
CA LEU A 104 -3.08 20.15 -4.65
C LEU A 104 -2.16 19.11 -4.03
N LEU A 105 -2.68 17.92 -3.68
CA LEU A 105 -1.88 16.83 -3.14
C LEU A 105 -0.77 16.39 -4.10
N ARG A 106 -1.07 16.29 -5.42
CA ARG A 106 -0.06 15.99 -6.44
C ARG A 106 0.97 17.10 -6.56
N ALA A 107 0.53 18.36 -6.58
CA ALA A 107 1.42 19.51 -6.64
C ALA A 107 2.36 19.56 -5.43
N THR A 108 1.87 19.27 -4.21
CA THR A 108 2.71 19.20 -3.00
C THR A 108 3.81 18.14 -3.10
N GLY A 109 3.53 17.02 -3.78
CA GLY A 109 4.50 15.95 -3.98
C GLY A 109 5.56 16.25 -5.05
N ASP A 110 5.20 17.03 -6.07
CA ASP A 110 6.09 17.37 -7.19
C ASP A 110 6.90 18.64 -6.90
N ASN A 111 6.23 19.73 -6.56
CA ASN A 111 6.87 21.00 -6.23
C ASN A 111 6.10 21.78 -5.15
N LYS A 112 6.69 21.80 -3.96
CA LYS A 112 6.18 22.52 -2.78
C LYS A 112 5.95 24.01 -3.04
N ASN A 113 6.78 24.62 -3.89
CA ASN A 113 6.70 26.06 -4.21
C ASN A 113 5.42 26.41 -5.00
N VAL A 114 4.85 25.47 -5.75
CA VAL A 114 3.58 25.69 -6.47
C VAL A 114 2.42 25.84 -5.50
N VAL A 115 2.46 25.12 -4.38
CA VAL A 115 1.39 25.12 -3.37
C VAL A 115 1.45 26.38 -2.52
N THR A 116 2.66 26.82 -2.16
CA THR A 116 2.85 28.08 -1.43
C THR A 116 2.50 29.28 -2.31
N ALA A 117 2.78 29.25 -3.62
CA ALA A 117 2.36 30.27 -4.57
C ALA A 117 0.82 30.37 -4.71
N LEU A 118 0.10 29.27 -4.48
CA LEU A 118 -1.38 29.24 -4.43
C LEU A 118 -1.95 29.65 -3.07
N ALA A 119 -1.14 30.21 -2.17
CA ALA A 119 -1.52 30.63 -0.81
C ALA A 119 -2.20 29.52 0.01
N ARG A 120 -1.79 28.26 -0.19
CA ARG A 120 -2.27 27.10 0.57
C ARG A 120 -1.19 26.54 1.46
N ASP A 121 -1.60 26.05 2.63
CA ASP A 121 -0.71 25.43 3.59
C ASP A 121 -0.28 24.03 3.11
N GLU A 122 1.00 23.91 2.76
CA GLU A 122 1.63 22.65 2.34
C GLU A 122 1.52 21.56 3.41
N GLY A 123 1.61 21.95 4.69
CA GLY A 123 1.57 21.06 5.83
C GLY A 123 0.24 20.33 5.95
N ASN A 124 -0.88 21.05 5.87
CA ASN A 124 -2.22 20.49 5.93
C ASN A 124 -2.49 19.53 4.76
N ILE A 125 -1.96 19.84 3.57
CA ILE A 125 -2.08 18.95 2.41
C ILE A 125 -1.27 17.65 2.62
N LYS A 126 -0.07 17.73 3.20
CA LYS A 126 0.70 16.53 3.58
C LYS A 126 -0.01 15.69 4.62
N ILE A 127 -0.58 16.32 5.66
CA ILE A 127 -1.34 15.62 6.71
C ILE A 127 -2.52 14.87 6.07
N ALA A 128 -3.29 15.54 5.20
CA ALA A 128 -4.41 14.91 4.49
C ALA A 128 -3.94 13.73 3.61
N GLY A 129 -2.79 13.88 2.94
CA GLY A 129 -2.16 12.79 2.17
C GLY A 129 -1.79 11.59 3.03
N LEU A 130 -1.17 11.82 4.19
CA LEU A 130 -0.79 10.79 5.16
C LEU A 130 -2.01 10.10 5.78
N MET A 131 -3.08 10.84 6.07
CA MET A 131 -4.35 10.29 6.53
C MET A 131 -4.95 9.34 5.48
N LEU A 132 -5.04 9.78 4.23
CA LEU A 132 -5.59 8.97 3.13
C LEU A 132 -4.75 7.71 2.89
N ALA A 133 -3.42 7.85 2.85
CA ALA A 133 -2.51 6.72 2.64
C ALA A 133 -2.65 5.68 3.76
N ASN A 134 -2.63 6.10 5.02
CA ASN A 134 -2.75 5.17 6.15
C ASN A 134 -4.16 4.56 6.28
N ALA A 135 -5.21 5.26 5.86
CA ALA A 135 -6.56 4.69 5.77
C ALA A 135 -6.61 3.52 4.78
N LEU A 136 -6.00 3.68 3.60
CA LEU A 136 -5.93 2.62 2.58
C LEU A 136 -5.05 1.45 3.04
N VAL A 137 -3.91 1.73 3.70
CA VAL A 137 -3.02 0.70 4.26
C VAL A 137 -3.73 -0.11 5.35
N ALA A 138 -4.43 0.55 6.28
CA ALA A 138 -5.18 -0.13 7.33
C ALA A 138 -6.33 -0.97 6.77
N MET A 139 -7.02 -0.48 5.74
CA MET A 139 -8.06 -1.25 5.04
C MET A 139 -7.47 -2.49 4.36
N ALA A 140 -6.33 -2.38 3.69
CA ALA A 140 -5.63 -3.51 3.09
C ALA A 140 -5.22 -4.56 4.16
N GLY A 141 -4.71 -4.10 5.31
CA GLY A 141 -4.37 -4.97 6.44
C GLY A 141 -5.59 -5.70 7.01
N ALA A 142 -6.73 -5.02 7.15
CA ALA A 142 -7.98 -5.62 7.62
C ALA A 142 -8.51 -6.69 6.65
N ILE A 143 -8.48 -6.41 5.33
CA ILE A 143 -8.85 -7.37 4.30
C ILE A 143 -7.93 -8.60 4.37
N PHE A 144 -6.62 -8.37 4.49
CA PHE A 144 -5.64 -9.45 4.57
C PHE A 144 -5.83 -10.34 5.79
N CYS A 145 -6.05 -9.76 6.97
CA CYS A 145 -6.35 -10.53 8.20
C CYS A 145 -7.64 -11.35 8.04
N GLN A 146 -8.68 -10.78 7.42
CA GLN A 146 -9.94 -11.49 7.17
C GLN A 146 -9.78 -12.62 6.16
N GLN A 147 -8.92 -12.46 5.15
CA GLN A 147 -8.61 -13.50 4.18
C GLN A 147 -7.83 -14.66 4.82
N GLN A 148 -6.80 -14.35 5.62
CA GLN A 148 -5.94 -15.32 6.29
C GLN A 148 -6.63 -15.98 7.51
N ARG A 149 -7.69 -15.35 8.05
CA ARG A 149 -8.31 -15.72 9.35
C ARG A 149 -7.30 -15.76 10.50
N LEU A 150 -6.24 -14.96 10.39
CA LEU A 150 -5.15 -14.90 11.34
C LEU A 150 -4.72 -13.44 11.43
N PHE A 151 -4.49 -12.99 12.65
CA PHE A 151 -3.78 -11.77 12.96
C PHE A 151 -2.41 -12.15 13.52
N GLU A 152 -1.36 -11.57 12.96
CA GLU A 152 -0.02 -11.61 13.54
C GLU A 152 0.53 -10.18 13.52
N VAL A 153 1.14 -9.78 14.63
CA VAL A 153 1.64 -8.41 14.80
C VAL A 153 2.69 -8.02 13.73
N SER A 154 3.40 -9.02 13.20
CA SER A 154 4.46 -8.86 12.21
C SER A 154 4.02 -9.01 10.74
N MET A 155 2.72 -9.24 10.44
CA MET A 155 2.26 -9.47 9.05
C MET A 155 2.53 -8.30 8.10
N GLY A 156 2.64 -7.08 8.62
CA GLY A 156 2.93 -5.89 7.84
C GLY A 156 4.42 -5.61 7.62
N THR A 157 5.32 -6.38 8.26
CA THR A 157 6.76 -6.13 8.23
C THR A 157 7.31 -6.33 6.82
N GLY A 158 8.05 -5.33 6.32
CA GLY A 158 8.62 -5.35 4.97
C GLY A 158 7.64 -4.96 3.85
N MET A 159 6.36 -4.73 4.15
CA MET A 159 5.35 -4.39 3.13
C MET A 159 5.66 -3.07 2.42
N MET A 160 6.34 -2.12 3.08
CA MET A 160 6.82 -0.88 2.45
C MET A 160 7.74 -1.16 1.25
N VAL A 161 8.73 -2.04 1.41
CA VAL A 161 9.71 -2.36 0.36
C VAL A 161 9.02 -3.09 -0.80
N LEU A 162 8.15 -4.05 -0.49
CA LEU A 162 7.38 -4.79 -1.51
C LEU A 162 6.40 -3.87 -2.27
N GLY A 163 5.78 -2.93 -1.57
CA GLY A 163 4.93 -1.90 -2.16
C GLY A 163 5.70 -1.00 -3.12
N LEU A 164 6.85 -0.48 -2.71
CA LEU A 164 7.71 0.34 -3.58
C LEU A 164 8.21 -0.45 -4.80
N ALA A 165 8.60 -1.72 -4.62
CA ALA A 165 9.01 -2.61 -5.71
C ALA A 165 7.89 -2.77 -6.76
N SER A 166 6.68 -3.10 -6.32
CA SER A 166 5.53 -3.29 -7.21
C SER A 166 5.13 -2.00 -7.94
N VAL A 167 5.18 -0.85 -7.25
CA VAL A 167 4.97 0.47 -7.85
C VAL A 167 6.01 0.74 -8.95
N MET A 168 7.29 0.48 -8.68
CA MET A 168 8.37 0.69 -9.64
C MET A 168 8.24 -0.21 -10.87
N ILE A 169 7.92 -1.49 -10.69
CA ILE A 169 7.66 -2.43 -11.78
C ILE A 169 6.54 -1.89 -12.69
N GLY A 170 5.42 -1.50 -12.08
CA GLY A 170 4.26 -0.97 -12.80
C GLY A 170 4.57 0.29 -13.60
N ILE A 171 5.15 1.31 -12.94
CA ILE A 171 5.47 2.60 -13.59
C ILE A 171 6.51 2.42 -14.70
N ASN A 172 7.54 1.60 -14.49
CA ASN A 172 8.57 1.38 -15.50
C ASN A 172 8.03 0.63 -16.74
N LEU A 173 7.09 -0.30 -16.55
CA LEU A 173 6.48 -1.05 -17.64
C LEU A 173 5.61 -0.15 -18.53
N PHE A 174 4.80 0.73 -17.93
CA PHE A 174 3.87 1.60 -18.66
C PHE A 174 4.42 3.01 -18.93
N LYS A 175 5.73 3.25 -18.71
CA LYS A 175 6.35 4.57 -18.82
C LYS A 175 6.11 5.28 -20.17
N ARG A 176 5.96 4.53 -21.27
CA ARG A 176 5.75 5.08 -22.63
C ARG A 176 4.27 5.13 -23.04
N MET A 177 3.35 4.63 -22.21
CA MET A 177 1.93 4.56 -22.54
C MET A 177 1.18 5.66 -21.81
N GLU A 178 1.00 6.81 -22.46
CA GLU A 178 0.34 7.99 -21.87
C GLU A 178 -1.14 7.75 -21.50
N PHE A 179 -1.79 6.77 -22.14
CA PHE A 179 -3.17 6.40 -21.85
C PHE A 179 -3.33 5.68 -20.49
N VAL A 180 -2.26 5.07 -19.96
CA VAL A 180 -2.33 4.29 -18.72
C VAL A 180 -2.09 5.19 -17.53
N LYS A 181 -3.13 5.37 -16.70
CA LYS A 181 -2.99 6.11 -15.44
C LYS A 181 -2.02 5.40 -14.50
N ASN A 182 -1.22 6.19 -13.76
CA ASN A 182 -0.28 5.69 -12.74
C ASN A 182 -0.96 4.74 -11.73
N THR A 183 -2.21 5.02 -11.33
CA THR A 183 -2.98 4.15 -10.41
C THR A 183 -3.21 2.75 -10.98
N THR A 184 -3.44 2.64 -12.30
CA THR A 184 -3.62 1.36 -12.98
C THR A 184 -2.28 0.65 -13.18
N ALA A 185 -1.23 1.41 -13.52
CA ALA A 185 0.12 0.87 -13.65
C ALA A 185 0.60 0.20 -12.35
N VAL A 186 0.34 0.81 -11.19
CA VAL A 186 0.69 0.26 -9.87
C VAL A 186 -0.06 -1.05 -9.59
N ILE A 187 -1.36 -1.13 -9.89
CA ILE A 187 -2.14 -2.36 -9.71
C ILE A 187 -1.57 -3.50 -10.56
N VAL A 188 -1.27 -3.22 -11.83
CA VAL A 188 -0.65 -4.21 -12.73
C VAL A 188 0.74 -4.62 -12.23
N GLY A 189 1.55 -3.67 -11.75
CA GLY A 189 2.85 -3.94 -11.15
C GLY A 189 2.77 -4.87 -9.93
N ALA A 190 1.76 -4.71 -9.06
CA ALA A 190 1.52 -5.59 -7.93
C ALA A 190 1.11 -7.02 -8.35
N ILE A 191 0.32 -7.15 -9.42
CA ILE A 191 -0.05 -8.44 -9.99
C ILE A 191 1.18 -9.13 -10.59
N ILE A 192 1.97 -8.42 -11.40
CA ILE A 192 3.20 -8.94 -12.01
C ILE A 192 4.17 -9.43 -10.94
N TYR A 193 4.37 -8.62 -9.89
CA TYR A 193 5.21 -9.01 -8.76
C TYR A 193 4.76 -10.34 -8.13
N LYS A 194 3.44 -10.52 -7.93
CA LYS A 194 2.89 -11.78 -7.39
C LYS A 194 3.00 -12.95 -8.37
N ILE A 195 2.91 -12.72 -9.69
CA ILE A 195 3.16 -13.76 -10.70
C ILE A 195 4.62 -14.21 -10.66
N CYS A 196 5.58 -13.27 -10.60
CA CYS A 196 6.99 -13.60 -10.45
C CYS A 196 7.26 -14.40 -9.17
N TYR A 197 6.62 -14.02 -8.06
CA TYR A 197 6.70 -14.73 -6.79
C TYR A 197 6.15 -16.17 -6.89
N ALA A 198 4.98 -16.35 -7.50
CA ALA A 198 4.38 -17.67 -7.72
C ALA A 198 5.21 -18.55 -8.67
N PHE A 199 5.80 -17.95 -9.71
CA PHE A 199 6.70 -18.63 -10.63
C PHE A 199 7.96 -19.12 -9.92
N ALA A 200 8.56 -18.29 -9.06
CA ALA A 200 9.72 -18.71 -8.26
C ALA A 200 9.42 -19.92 -7.37
N ILE A 201 8.26 -19.96 -6.72
CA ILE A 201 7.81 -21.14 -5.96
C ILE A 201 7.66 -22.35 -6.87
N SER A 202 7.07 -22.16 -8.05
CA SER A 202 6.84 -23.24 -9.02
C SER A 202 8.14 -23.86 -9.54
N CYS A 203 9.23 -23.07 -9.58
CA CYS A 203 10.58 -23.55 -9.89
C CYS A 203 11.26 -24.33 -8.74
N GLY A 204 10.56 -24.59 -7.64
CA GLY A 204 11.04 -25.39 -6.52
C GLY A 204 11.77 -24.62 -5.42
N LEU A 205 11.74 -23.28 -5.43
CA LEU A 205 12.33 -22.49 -4.36
C LEU A 205 11.47 -22.57 -3.10
N GLN A 206 12.13 -22.79 -1.95
CA GLN A 206 11.44 -22.85 -0.68
C GLN A 206 10.91 -21.46 -0.28
N PRO A 207 9.79 -21.37 0.47
CA PRO A 207 9.24 -20.09 0.93
C PRO A 207 10.21 -19.22 1.74
N SER A 208 11.18 -19.84 2.42
CA SER A 208 12.28 -19.16 3.12
C SER A 208 13.18 -18.37 2.16
N ASP A 209 13.49 -18.96 1.01
CA ASP A 209 14.39 -18.40 0.00
C ASP A 209 13.71 -17.30 -0.83
N LEU A 210 12.38 -17.21 -0.76
CA LEU A 210 11.63 -16.19 -1.49
C LEU A 210 11.98 -14.77 -1.03
N LYS A 211 12.43 -14.57 0.22
CA LYS A 211 12.96 -13.27 0.65
C LYS A 211 14.18 -12.86 -0.19
N LEU A 212 15.07 -13.81 -0.48
CA LEU A 212 16.25 -13.62 -1.33
C LEU A 212 15.83 -13.36 -2.79
N VAL A 213 14.86 -14.10 -3.31
CA VAL A 213 14.33 -13.85 -4.66
C VAL A 213 13.72 -12.46 -4.77
N THR A 214 12.96 -12.02 -3.77
CA THR A 214 12.33 -10.71 -3.78
C THR A 214 13.34 -9.58 -3.69
N SER A 215 14.43 -9.75 -2.92
CA SER A 215 15.50 -8.75 -2.86
C SER A 215 16.31 -8.71 -4.17
N LEU A 216 16.57 -9.86 -4.81
CA LEU A 216 17.25 -9.94 -6.10
C LEU A 216 16.40 -9.35 -7.24
N LEU A 217 15.11 -9.66 -7.29
CA LEU A 217 14.17 -9.06 -8.25
C LEU A 217 14.12 -7.54 -8.07
N PHE A 218 14.03 -7.07 -6.82
CA PHE A 218 14.03 -5.64 -6.52
C PHE A 218 15.33 -4.96 -6.96
N LEU A 219 16.48 -5.57 -6.65
CA LEU A 219 17.79 -5.10 -7.07
C LEU A 219 17.90 -5.06 -8.59
N GLY A 220 17.44 -6.10 -9.29
CA GLY A 220 17.45 -6.15 -10.76
C GLY A 220 16.60 -5.05 -11.38
N VAL A 221 15.38 -4.84 -10.89
CA VAL A 221 14.48 -3.78 -11.37
C VAL A 221 15.07 -2.39 -11.12
N LEU A 222 15.62 -2.15 -9.94
CA LEU A 222 16.26 -0.88 -9.59
C LEU A 222 17.48 -0.61 -10.46
N SER A 223 18.38 -1.59 -10.58
CA SER A 223 19.59 -1.49 -11.39
C SER A 223 19.27 -1.24 -12.87
N ALA A 224 18.31 -1.97 -13.44
CA ALA A 224 17.85 -1.72 -14.81
C ALA A 224 17.21 -0.33 -14.98
N GLY A 225 16.47 0.15 -13.98
CA GLY A 225 15.92 1.50 -13.95
C GLY A 225 16.99 2.60 -13.87
N LEU A 226 18.06 2.37 -13.10
CA LEU A 226 19.20 3.29 -12.94
C LEU A 226 20.09 3.33 -14.18
N LEU A 227 20.46 2.16 -14.74
CA LEU A 227 21.27 2.05 -15.96
C LEU A 227 20.62 2.79 -17.15
N ARG A 228 19.30 2.74 -17.24
CA ARG A 228 18.54 3.41 -18.29
C ARG A 228 18.39 4.93 -18.09
N LYS A 229 18.63 5.43 -16.87
CA LYS A 229 18.71 6.88 -16.56
C LYS A 229 20.13 7.42 -16.84
N GLY A 230 21.17 6.64 -16.56
CA GLY A 230 22.58 6.99 -16.84
C GLY A 230 22.89 7.12 -18.33
N GLY A 231 22.24 6.33 -19.20
CA GLY A 231 22.41 6.44 -20.65
C GLY A 231 21.91 7.73 -21.30
N LYS A 232 21.20 8.60 -20.57
CA LYS A 232 20.79 9.94 -21.06
C LYS A 232 21.66 11.08 -20.54
N GLN A 233 22.53 10.85 -19.55
CA GLN A 233 23.45 11.89 -19.04
C GLN A 233 24.83 11.87 -19.72
N HIS A 234 25.11 10.89 -20.58
CA HIS A 234 26.38 10.78 -21.31
C HIS A 234 26.25 10.92 -22.83
N ALA A 235 25.08 11.34 -23.32
CA ALA A 235 24.86 11.63 -24.75
C ALA A 235 24.87 13.14 -25.07
N ASP A 236 24.89 14.00 -24.05
CA ASP A 236 24.88 15.47 -24.17
C ASP A 236 26.11 16.11 -23.48
N ALA A 237 27.28 15.46 -23.60
CA ALA A 237 28.58 16.02 -23.20
C ALA A 237 29.58 15.90 -24.35
#